data_AF-E8JZH3-F1
#
_entry.id   AF-E8JZH3-F1
#
_cell.length_a   1.000
_cell.length_b   1.000
_cell.length_c   1.000
_cell.angle_alpha   90.00
_cell.angle_beta   90.00
_cell.angle_gamma   90.00
#
_symmetry.space_group_name_H-M   'P 1'
#
loop_
_entity.id
_entity.type
_entity.pdbx_description
1 polymer ?
#
loop_
_entity_poly.entity_id
_entity_poly.type
_entity_poly.pdbx_seq_one_letter_code
_entity_poly.pdbx_strand_id
1 'polypeptide(L)'
;MKKLLIGLIGTILLLTGALKMSQQLTKNTQYNDLTVRYYLGMTFPKYNHPAKLYDEINLDKVDNIRKSKETMSYYTGFYKDGKLIKFEKYSNDNKVMDFAYEYDEMGNLIKIYKNNIEVGKPLQKRMEKKKTGAC
;
A
#
# COMPACT_ATOMS: atom_id res chain seq x y z
N MET A 1 -60.88 -1.90 -31.76
CA MET A 1 -60.99 -2.25 -30.33
C MET A 1 -59.82 -3.14 -29.95
N LYS A 2 -59.11 -2.79 -28.86
CA LYS A 2 -58.21 -3.64 -28.04
C LYS A 2 -56.96 -4.19 -28.77
N LYS A 3 -55.74 -4.19 -28.23
CA LYS A 3 -55.19 -3.83 -26.91
C LYS A 3 -53.65 -3.74 -27.05
N LEU A 4 -53.08 -2.79 -26.31
CA LEU A 4 -51.68 -2.77 -25.88
C LEU A 4 -51.29 -4.03 -25.09
N LEU A 5 -50.06 -4.50 -25.26
CA LEU A 5 -49.22 -5.23 -24.29
C LEU A 5 -47.79 -5.23 -24.85
N ILE A 6 -46.96 -4.24 -24.47
CA ILE A 6 -45.98 -4.31 -23.38
C ILE A 6 -45.00 -5.48 -23.60
N GLY A 7 -43.82 -5.15 -24.13
CA GLY A 7 -42.67 -6.03 -24.25
C GLY A 7 -41.40 -5.20 -24.18
N LEU A 8 -41.15 -4.65 -23.01
CA LEU A 8 -39.97 -3.87 -22.64
C LEU A 8 -38.76 -4.82 -22.59
N ILE A 9 -38.16 -5.08 -23.75
CA ILE A 9 -36.88 -5.77 -23.91
C ILE A 9 -35.96 -4.70 -24.47
N GLY A 10 -35.31 -3.92 -23.60
CA GLY A 10 -34.12 -4.44 -22.94
C GLY A 10 -32.92 -4.10 -23.82
N THR A 11 -32.75 -2.80 -24.08
CA THR A 11 -31.46 -2.20 -24.41
C THR A 11 -30.42 -2.74 -23.43
N ILE A 12 -29.43 -3.48 -23.91
CA ILE A 12 -28.01 -3.48 -23.50
C ILE A 12 -27.31 -4.43 -24.48
N LEU A 13 -26.77 -3.88 -25.57
CA LEU A 13 -25.75 -4.55 -26.37
C LEU A 13 -24.39 -4.07 -25.85
N LEU A 14 -23.88 -4.86 -24.91
CA LEU A 14 -22.48 -5.05 -24.50
C LEU A 14 -21.45 -4.07 -25.08
N LEU A 15 -21.13 -3.03 -24.29
CA LEU A 15 -19.80 -2.42 -24.23
C LEU A 15 -18.78 -3.43 -23.68
N THR A 16 -18.48 -4.50 -24.42
CA THR A 16 -17.33 -5.37 -24.14
C THR A 16 -16.11 -4.77 -24.83
N GLY A 17 -15.52 -3.76 -24.21
CA GLY A 17 -14.31 -3.11 -24.74
C GLY A 17 -13.51 -2.27 -23.76
N ALA A 18 -13.88 -2.19 -22.48
CA ALA A 18 -13.16 -1.36 -21.51
C ALA A 18 -12.97 -1.98 -20.11
N LEU A 19 -13.17 -3.30 -19.95
CA LEU A 19 -13.09 -3.95 -18.63
C LEU A 19 -11.67 -4.40 -18.21
N LYS A 20 -10.61 -3.77 -18.72
CA LYS A 20 -9.21 -4.07 -18.34
C LYS A 20 -8.45 -2.93 -17.67
N MET A 21 -9.09 -1.81 -17.36
CA MET A 21 -8.48 -0.71 -16.58
C MET A 21 -9.28 -0.34 -15.33
N SER A 22 -9.69 -1.36 -14.58
CA SER A 22 -10.01 -1.19 -13.18
C SER A 22 -9.74 -2.50 -12.45
N GLN A 23 -8.45 -2.88 -12.41
CA GLN A 23 -7.98 -3.43 -11.14
C GLN A 23 -8.20 -2.29 -10.15
N GLN A 24 -9.37 -2.30 -9.50
CA GLN A 24 -9.54 -1.60 -8.24
C GLN A 24 -8.33 -1.97 -7.42
N LEU A 25 -7.46 -1.00 -7.24
CA LEU A 25 -6.35 -1.04 -6.33
C LEU A 25 -6.98 -1.11 -4.94
N THR A 26 -7.32 -2.33 -4.53
CA THR A 26 -8.17 -2.58 -3.37
C THR A 26 -7.50 -2.07 -2.11
N LYS A 27 -8.07 -0.98 -1.58
CA LYS A 27 -7.93 -0.37 -0.25
C LYS A 27 -6.52 0.06 0.17
N ASN A 28 -6.16 1.28 -0.23
CA ASN A 28 -5.31 2.13 0.62
C ASN A 28 -6.02 2.27 1.98
N THR A 29 -5.46 1.68 3.03
CA THR A 29 -6.02 1.84 4.38
C THR A 29 -5.65 3.24 4.87
N GLN A 30 -6.62 4.14 5.01
CA GLN A 30 -6.38 5.47 5.56
C GLN A 30 -6.07 5.34 7.06
N TYR A 31 -4.82 5.53 7.44
CA TYR A 31 -4.38 5.54 8.83
C TYR A 31 -4.03 6.98 9.20
N ASN A 32 -4.83 7.63 10.06
CA ASN A 32 -4.57 9.02 10.49
C ASN A 32 -4.30 9.99 9.31
N ASP A 33 -5.20 10.01 8.32
CA ASP A 33 -5.09 10.78 7.06
C ASP A 33 -3.93 10.41 6.12
N LEU A 34 -3.26 9.30 6.38
CA LEU A 34 -2.21 8.79 5.50
C LEU A 34 -2.76 7.78 4.50
N THR A 35 -2.41 7.97 3.25
CA THR A 35 -2.58 6.96 2.20
C THR A 35 -1.41 5.98 2.28
N VAL A 36 -1.70 4.69 2.49
CA VAL A 36 -0.69 3.63 2.52
C VAL A 36 -0.71 2.85 1.21
N ARG A 37 0.46 2.67 0.59
CA ARG A 37 0.65 1.93 -0.68
C ARG A 37 1.85 1.00 -0.60
N TYR A 38 1.88 -0.03 -1.45
CA TYR A 38 2.90 -1.09 -1.42
C TYR A 38 3.63 -1.18 -2.76
N TYR A 39 4.93 -1.48 -2.74
CA TYR A 39 5.80 -1.41 -3.91
C TYR A 39 6.86 -2.51 -3.90
N LEU A 40 7.37 -2.88 -5.08
CA LEU A 40 8.50 -3.81 -5.22
C LEU A 40 9.83 -3.11 -5.41
N GLY A 41 9.81 -1.86 -5.88
CA GLY A 41 11.02 -1.13 -6.23
C GLY A 41 11.13 0.22 -5.51
N MET A 42 12.37 0.65 -5.31
CA MET A 42 12.66 2.00 -4.86
C MET A 42 13.92 2.57 -5.52
N THR A 43 13.98 3.88 -5.66
CA THR A 43 15.23 4.61 -5.90
C THR A 43 15.73 5.16 -4.58
N PHE A 44 17.00 4.95 -4.26
CA PHE A 44 17.57 5.50 -3.04
C PHE A 44 17.36 7.02 -2.96
N PRO A 45 16.97 7.55 -1.78
CA PRO A 45 16.86 8.98 -1.58
C PRO A 45 18.23 9.63 -1.82
N LYS A 46 18.24 10.73 -2.57
CA LYS A 46 19.42 11.54 -2.84
C LYS A 46 19.35 12.83 -2.00
N TYR A 47 20.45 13.58 -1.91
CA TYR A 47 20.44 14.89 -1.27
C TYR A 47 19.24 15.71 -1.75
N ASN A 48 18.40 16.15 -0.82
CA ASN A 48 17.18 16.94 -1.04
C ASN A 48 16.06 16.28 -1.87
N HIS A 49 16.07 14.96 -2.07
CA HIS A 49 14.99 14.25 -2.75
C HIS A 49 14.53 13.01 -1.98
N PRO A 50 13.21 12.85 -1.72
CA PRO A 50 12.68 11.63 -1.15
C PRO A 50 12.87 10.46 -2.11
N ALA A 51 12.79 9.24 -1.59
CA ALA A 51 12.81 8.05 -2.41
C ALA A 51 11.61 8.05 -3.36
N LYS A 52 11.79 7.50 -4.56
CA LYS A 52 10.68 7.17 -5.45
C LYS A 52 10.41 5.69 -5.31
N LEU A 53 9.17 5.35 -4.98
CA LEU A 53 8.70 3.97 -4.96
C LEU A 53 8.01 3.67 -6.30
N TYR A 54 8.27 2.49 -6.86
CA TYR A 54 7.73 2.07 -8.16
C TYR A 54 7.35 0.59 -8.12
N ASP A 55 6.63 0.14 -9.16
CA ASP A 55 5.99 -1.18 -9.21
C ASP A 55 5.00 -1.38 -8.06
N GLU A 56 3.94 -0.56 -8.05
CA GLU A 56 2.88 -0.63 -7.05
C GLU A 56 2.20 -2.01 -7.07
N ILE A 57 1.98 -2.58 -5.90
CA ILE A 57 1.35 -3.89 -5.71
C ILE A 57 0.17 -3.78 -4.74
N ASN A 58 -0.75 -4.74 -4.86
CA ASN A 58 -1.87 -4.86 -3.95
C ASN A 58 -1.50 -5.66 -2.69
N LEU A 59 -2.41 -5.63 -1.71
CA LEU A 59 -2.29 -6.39 -0.46
C LEU A 59 -2.19 -7.90 -0.70
N ASP A 60 -2.94 -8.45 -1.66
CA ASP A 60 -2.88 -9.89 -1.96
C ASP A 60 -1.46 -10.34 -2.33
N LYS A 61 -0.76 -9.51 -3.12
CA LYS A 61 0.64 -9.77 -3.50
C LYS A 61 1.60 -9.60 -2.32
N VAL A 62 1.35 -8.65 -1.43
CA VAL A 62 2.10 -8.53 -0.16
C VAL A 62 1.92 -9.77 0.69
N ASP A 63 0.69 -10.26 0.85
CA ASP A 63 0.40 -11.46 1.62
C ASP A 63 1.04 -12.72 1.01
N ASN A 64 1.07 -12.81 -0.32
CA ASN A 64 1.79 -13.88 -1.02
C ASN A 64 3.29 -13.82 -0.75
N ILE A 65 3.91 -12.62 -0.78
CA ILE A 65 5.33 -12.45 -0.44
C ILE A 65 5.60 -12.88 1.01
N ARG A 66 4.75 -12.48 1.95
CA ARG A 66 4.88 -12.83 3.38
C ARG A 66 4.76 -14.33 3.64
N LYS A 67 3.95 -15.04 2.85
CA LYS A 67 3.79 -16.51 2.93
C LYS A 67 4.88 -17.27 2.15
N SER A 68 5.51 -16.63 1.18
CA SER A 68 6.55 -17.25 0.36
C SER A 68 7.79 -17.56 1.20
N LYS A 69 8.50 -18.63 0.84
CA LYS A 69 9.82 -18.95 1.41
C LYS A 69 10.96 -18.25 0.66
N GLU A 70 10.63 -17.45 -0.35
CA GLU A 70 11.60 -16.70 -1.14
C GLU A 70 11.99 -15.40 -0.43
N THR A 71 13.26 -15.02 -0.55
CA THR A 71 13.79 -13.78 0.05
C THR A 71 13.37 -12.56 -0.78
N MET A 72 12.07 -12.34 -0.90
CA MET A 72 11.52 -11.21 -1.62
C MET A 72 11.23 -10.06 -0.65
N SER A 73 11.74 -8.88 -0.99
CA SER A 73 11.45 -7.66 -0.24
C SER A 73 10.28 -6.90 -0.86
N TYR A 74 9.57 -6.14 -0.04
CA TYR A 74 8.61 -5.15 -0.49
C TYR A 74 8.76 -3.86 0.32
N TYR A 75 8.20 -2.78 -0.19
CA TYR A 75 8.23 -1.46 0.42
C TYR A 75 6.81 -1.00 0.73
N THR A 76 6.62 -0.41 1.90
CA THR A 76 5.39 0.26 2.31
C THR A 76 5.63 1.75 2.30
N GLY A 77 4.91 2.49 1.46
CA GLY A 77 4.96 3.95 1.40
C GLY A 77 3.78 4.58 2.13
N PHE A 78 4.06 5.59 2.95
CA PHE A 78 3.06 6.39 3.66
C PHE A 78 3.02 7.78 3.03
N TYR A 79 1.85 8.18 2.57
CA TYR A 79 1.65 9.43 1.84
C TYR A 79 0.68 10.34 2.56
N LYS A 80 1.01 11.63 2.59
CA LYS A 80 0.12 12.70 3.01
C LYS A 80 0.04 13.71 1.87
N ASP A 81 -1.17 14.07 1.44
CA ASP A 81 -1.39 15.02 0.33
C ASP A 81 -0.59 14.68 -0.94
N GLY A 82 -0.47 13.38 -1.25
CA GLY A 82 0.30 12.88 -2.40
C GLY A 82 1.82 12.86 -2.23
N LYS A 83 2.37 13.36 -1.11
CA LYS A 83 3.81 13.34 -0.81
C LYS A 83 4.19 12.17 0.07
N LEU A 84 5.30 11.52 -0.27
CA LEU A 84 5.87 10.44 0.54
C LEU A 84 6.47 11.01 1.83
N ILE A 85 5.87 10.71 2.97
CA ILE A 85 6.35 11.16 4.28
C ILE A 85 7.21 10.12 5.00
N LYS A 86 7.04 8.85 4.65
CA LYS A 86 7.79 7.73 5.23
C LYS A 86 7.74 6.54 4.30
N PHE A 87 8.79 5.75 4.26
CA PHE A 87 8.68 4.38 3.75
C PHE A 87 9.40 3.38 4.65
N GLU A 88 8.95 2.14 4.59
CA GLU A 88 9.52 1.00 5.29
C GLU A 88 9.82 -0.12 4.29
N LYS A 89 11.00 -0.75 4.40
CA LYS A 89 11.33 -1.96 3.65
C LYS A 89 11.13 -3.17 4.54
N TYR A 90 10.44 -4.16 4.02
CA TYR A 90 10.26 -5.46 4.64
C TYR A 90 10.98 -6.53 3.85
N SER A 91 11.59 -7.48 4.55
CA SER A 91 12.15 -8.70 3.99
C SER A 91 11.88 -9.84 4.96
N ASN A 92 11.31 -10.95 4.48
CA ASN A 92 10.95 -12.10 5.31
C ASN A 92 10.13 -11.70 6.55
N ASP A 93 9.11 -10.84 6.37
CA ASP A 93 8.25 -10.28 7.44
C ASP A 93 8.96 -9.39 8.48
N ASN A 94 10.26 -9.15 8.32
CA ASN A 94 11.03 -8.26 9.19
C ASN A 94 11.18 -6.88 8.54
N LYS A 95 10.96 -5.83 9.33
CA LYS A 95 11.30 -4.46 8.89
C LYS A 95 12.82 -4.32 8.93
N VAL A 96 13.44 -4.10 7.77
CA VAL A 96 14.90 -4.07 7.62
C VAL A 96 15.44 -2.64 7.46
N MET A 97 14.59 -1.70 7.08
CA MET A 97 14.99 -0.33 6.81
C MET A 97 13.77 0.58 6.89
N ASP A 98 13.93 1.77 7.44
CA ASP A 98 12.93 2.82 7.30
C ASP A 98 13.57 4.19 7.04
N PHE A 99 12.78 5.02 6.37
CA PHE A 99 13.09 6.41 6.12
C PHE A 99 11.87 7.26 6.41
N ALA A 100 12.10 8.43 7.02
CA ALA A 100 11.08 9.45 7.19
C ALA A 100 11.56 10.79 6.58
N TYR A 101 10.59 11.57 6.11
CA TYR A 101 10.81 12.82 5.40
C TYR A 101 10.05 13.93 6.11
N GLU A 102 10.77 14.98 6.45
CA GLU A 102 10.22 16.18 7.05
C GLU A 102 10.17 17.29 6.00
N TYR A 103 9.00 17.90 5.85
CA TYR A 103 8.75 18.96 4.89
C TYR A 103 8.36 20.25 5.62
N ASP A 104 8.73 21.40 5.05
CA ASP A 104 8.24 22.70 5.53
C ASP A 104 6.78 22.93 5.10
N GLU A 105 6.19 24.05 5.53
CA GLU A 105 4.81 24.44 5.18
C GLU A 105 4.62 24.69 3.68
N MET A 106 5.69 25.05 2.96
CA MET A 106 5.71 25.18 1.50
C MET A 106 5.86 23.82 0.80
N GLY A 107 6.12 22.77 1.56
CA GLY A 107 6.27 21.41 1.11
C GLY A 107 7.64 21.07 0.52
N ASN A 108 8.68 21.85 0.82
CA ASN A 108 10.06 21.53 0.50
C ASN A 108 10.62 20.54 1.52
N LEU A 109 11.46 19.61 1.06
CA LEU A 109 12.10 18.64 1.95
C LEU A 109 13.15 19.35 2.81
N ILE A 110 12.95 19.35 4.13
CA ILE A 110 13.90 19.89 5.11
C ILE A 110 14.91 18.81 5.49
N LYS A 111 14.42 17.59 5.79
CA LYS A 111 15.26 16.57 6.42
C LYS A 111 14.84 15.15 6.08
N ILE A 112 15.85 14.29 5.97
CA ILE A 112 15.69 12.86 5.77
C ILE A 112 16.21 12.16 7.02
N TYR A 113 15.35 11.38 7.66
CA TYR A 113 15.72 10.50 8.76
C TYR A 113 15.86 9.09 8.21
N LYS A 114 17.01 8.46 8.43
CA LYS A 114 17.28 7.06 8.06
C LYS A 114 17.49 6.27 9.34
N ASN A 115 16.60 5.32 9.64
CA ASN A 115 16.90 4.35 10.69
C ASN A 115 17.28 3.02 10.04
N ASN A 116 18.51 2.60 10.30
CA ASN A 116 18.94 1.23 10.00
C ASN A 116 18.43 0.37 11.15
N ILE A 117 17.57 -0.60 10.85
CA ILE A 117 17.13 -1.58 11.85
C ILE A 117 18.13 -2.74 11.78
N GLU A 118 18.82 -3.02 12.89
CA GLU A 118 19.71 -4.18 12.98
C GLU A 118 18.91 -5.45 12.73
N VAL A 119 19.12 -6.07 11.57
CA VAL A 119 18.47 -7.32 11.16
C VAL A 119 19.12 -8.46 11.94
N GLY A 120 18.67 -8.66 13.18
CA GLY A 120 19.17 -9.72 14.06
C GLY A 120 18.21 -10.14 15.16
N LYS A 121 17.09 -9.44 15.34
CA LYS A 121 16.03 -9.85 16.26
C LYS A 121 14.74 -10.07 15.48
N PRO A 122 14.19 -11.31 15.45
CA PRO A 122 12.83 -11.52 15.00
C PRO A 122 11.94 -10.57 15.80
N LEU A 123 11.04 -9.84 15.13
CA LEU A 123 9.93 -9.18 15.81
C LEU A 123 9.08 -10.30 16.42
N GLN A 124 9.40 -10.70 17.65
CA GLN A 124 8.56 -11.61 18.42
C GLN A 124 7.17 -10.96 18.51
N LYS A 125 6.23 -11.59 17.79
CA LYS A 125 4.79 -11.60 18.05
C LYS A 125 4.32 -10.51 19.03
N ARG A 126 3.98 -9.33 18.51
CA ARG A 126 2.92 -8.51 19.12
C ARG A 126 1.55 -9.14 18.81
N MET A 127 1.38 -10.39 19.23
CA MET A 127 0.11 -11.11 19.35
C MET A 127 0.18 -12.01 20.59
N GLU A 128 0.58 -11.45 21.73
CA GLU A 128 0.22 -12.04 23.02
C GLU A 128 -0.97 -11.29 23.60
N LYS A 129 -2.13 -11.93 23.39
CA LYS A 129 -3.30 -11.95 24.27
C LYS A 129 -4.00 -10.61 24.55
N LYS A 130 -4.77 -10.13 23.57
CA LYS A 130 -6.20 -9.82 23.85
C LYS A 130 -6.98 -11.14 23.78
N LYS A 131 -6.82 -11.99 24.79
CA LYS A 131 -7.85 -13.01 25.09
C LYS A 131 -8.73 -12.40 26.18
N THR A 132 -9.86 -11.88 25.70
CA THR A 132 -11.20 -12.05 26.29
C THR A 132 -11.27 -12.05 27.82
N GLY A 133 -11.92 -11.02 28.38
CA GLY A 133 -12.61 -11.15 29.65
C GLY A 133 -13.78 -12.12 29.55
N ALA A 134 -14.12 -12.75 30.66
CA ALA A 134 -15.48 -13.10 31.10
C ALA A 134 -15.40 -13.88 32.42
N CYS A 135 -16.20 -13.41 33.39
CA CYS A 135 -16.56 -13.98 34.69
C CYS A 135 -15.53 -13.88 35.83
#